data_AF-A0A4R4YAM5-F1
#
_entry.id   AF-A0A4R4YAM5-F1
#
_cell.length_a   1.000
_cell.length_b   1.000
_cell.length_c   1.000
_cell.angle_alpha   90.00
_cell.angle_beta   90.00
_cell.angle_gamma   90.00
#
_symmetry.space_group_name_H-M   'P 1'
#
loop_
_entity.id
_entity.type
_entity.pdbx_description
1 polymer ?
#
loop_
_entity_poly.entity_id
_entity_poly.type
_entity_poly.pdbx_seq_one_letter_code
_entity_poly.pdbx_strand_id
1 'polypeptide(L)' 'MRDNLDLASSAQELADAAPTGSIDRAAASSVAITLATTRDISDARKTLDGVTPEEVRQAALALFDRLAAS' A
#
# COMPACT_ATOMS: atom_id res chain seq x y z
N MET A 1 12.11 -8.79 11.12
CA MET A 1 11.45 -9.29 9.90
C MET A 1 10.07 -8.68 9.96
N ARG A 2 9.78 -7.67 9.14
CA ARG A 2 8.44 -7.08 9.09
C ARG A 2 7.62 -7.95 8.16
N ASP A 3 6.57 -8.54 8.71
CA ASP A 3 5.64 -9.33 7.91
C ASP A 3 4.61 -8.40 7.27
N ASN A 4 3.88 -8.89 6.26
CA ASN A 4 2.89 -8.09 5.52
C ASN A 4 1.88 -7.39 6.45
N LEU A 5 1.54 -7.99 7.59
CA LEU A 5 0.67 -7.37 8.60
C LEU A 5 1.26 -6.10 9.22
N ASP A 6 2.56 -6.07 9.54
CA ASP A 6 3.22 -4.87 10.08
C ASP A 6 3.26 -3.75 9.05
N LEU A 7 3.51 -4.11 7.79
CA LEU A 7 3.51 -3.18 6.66
C LEU A 7 2.09 -2.66 6.39
N ALA A 8 1.07 -3.52 6.51
CA ALA A 8 -0.33 -3.16 6.35
C ALA A 8 -0.76 -2.14 7.42
N SER A 9 -0.41 -2.36 8.68
CA SER A 9 -0.66 -1.41 9.76
C SER A 9 0.02 -0.06 9.50
N SER A 10 1.28 -0.07 9.06
CA SER A 10 2.01 1.15 8.72
C SER A 10 1.36 1.92 7.56
N ALA A 11 0.90 1.20 6.53
CA ALA A 11 0.17 1.80 5.41
C ALA A 11 -1.18 2.37 5.84
N GLN A 12 -1.88 1.71 6.75
CA GLN A 12 -3.15 2.17 7.30
C GLN A 12 -2.98 3.48 8.09
N GLU A 13 -1.95 3.58 8.93
CA GLU A 13 -1.62 4.81 9.67
C GLU A 13 -1.37 5.98 8.71
N LEU A 14 -0.67 5.74 7.60
CA LEU A 14 -0.44 6.75 6.57
C LEU A 14 -1.73 7.15 5.85
N ALA A 15 -2.64 6.21 5.60
CA ALA A 15 -3.94 6.50 5.01
C ALA A 15 -4.81 7.37 5.93
N ASP A 16 -4.77 7.10 7.24
CA ASP A 16 -5.53 7.85 8.24
C ASP A 16 -4.94 9.24 8.48
N ALA A 17 -3.63 9.42 8.28
CA ALA A 17 -2.96 10.72 8.33
C ALA A 17 -3.16 11.57 7.07
N ALA A 18 -3.49 10.94 5.93
CA ALA A 18 -3.61 11.62 4.64
C ALA A 18 -4.97 12.34 4.48
N PRO A 19 -5.03 13.48 3.75
CA PRO A 19 -6.27 14.20 3.51
C PRO A 19 -7.34 13.33 2.84
N THR A 20 -8.59 13.45 3.28
CA THR A 20 -9.74 12.77 2.66
C THR A 20 -9.86 13.11 1.17
N GLY A 21 -9.94 12.10 0.31
CA GLY A 21 -10.03 12.27 -1.14
C GLY A 21 -8.70 12.52 -1.85
N SER A 22 -7.58 12.50 -1.13
CA SER A 22 -6.25 12.56 -1.76
C SER A 22 -5.86 11.23 -2.41
N ILE A 23 -5.03 11.32 -3.45
CA ILE A 23 -4.41 10.16 -4.11
C ILE A 23 -3.56 9.37 -3.10
N ASP A 24 -2.84 10.08 -2.23
CA ASP A 24 -2.00 9.45 -1.20
C ASP A 24 -2.83 8.59 -0.24
N ARG A 25 -4.01 9.08 0.18
CA ARG A 25 -4.92 8.29 1.01
C ARG A 25 -5.43 7.06 0.29
N ALA A 26 -5.86 7.21 -0.97
CA ALA A 26 -6.34 6.09 -1.78
C ALA A 26 -5.23 5.03 -1.96
N ALA A 27 -4.03 5.47 -2.31
CA ALA A 27 -2.86 4.62 -2.46
C ALA A 27 -2.51 3.89 -1.16
N ALA A 28 -2.45 4.60 -0.03
CA ALA A 28 -2.14 4.03 1.27
C ALA A 28 -3.19 3.00 1.73
N SER A 29 -4.48 3.28 1.53
CA SER A 29 -5.55 2.31 1.80
C SER A 29 -5.45 1.08 0.88
N SER A 30 -5.18 1.26 -0.41
CA SER A 30 -4.97 0.14 -1.33
C SER A 30 -3.79 -0.74 -0.90
N VAL A 31 -2.65 -0.14 -0.53
CA VAL A 31 -1.48 -0.85 -0.02
C VAL A 31 -1.80 -1.61 1.26
N ALA A 32 -2.50 -0.98 2.21
CA ALA A 32 -2.88 -1.61 3.47
C ALA A 32 -3.77 -2.85 3.24
N ILE A 33 -4.81 -2.72 2.41
CA ILE A 33 -5.72 -3.83 2.08
C ILE A 33 -4.97 -4.95 1.36
N THR A 34 -4.13 -4.62 0.37
CA THR A 34 -3.38 -5.61 -0.39
C THR A 34 -2.40 -6.38 0.50
N LEU A 35 -1.64 -5.68 1.35
CA LEU A 35 -0.74 -6.33 2.30
C LEU A 35 -1.50 -7.20 3.32
N ALA A 36 -2.64 -6.76 3.82
CA ALA A 36 -3.45 -7.54 4.77
C ALA A 36 -4.06 -8.82 4.16
N THR A 37 -4.29 -8.83 2.84
CA THR A 37 -4.94 -9.93 2.11
C THR A 37 -3.96 -10.88 1.41
N THR A 38 -2.68 -10.51 1.32
CA THR A 38 -1.64 -11.31 0.67
C THR A 38 -0.64 -11.86 1.68
N ARG A 39 -0.11 -13.05 1.39
CA ARG A 39 0.81 -13.75 2.29
C ARG A 39 2.27 -13.40 2.06
N ASP A 40 2.61 -12.94 0.86
CA ASP A 40 3.97 -12.62 0.42
C ASP A 40 4.03 -11.22 -0.21
N ILE A 41 5.16 -10.55 -0.05
CA ILE A 41 5.45 -9.21 -0.60
C ILE A 41 5.39 -9.23 -2.14
N SER A 42 5.83 -10.30 -2.79
CA SER A 42 5.83 -10.45 -4.25
C SER A 42 4.41 -10.50 -4.80
N ASP A 43 3.50 -11.19 -4.09
CA ASP A 43 2.09 -11.26 -4.46
C ASP A 43 1.40 -9.93 -4.21
N ALA A 44 1.70 -9.26 -3.08
CA ALA A 44 1.22 -7.92 -2.79
C ALA A 44 1.56 -6.94 -3.93
N ARG A 45 2.81 -6.94 -4.41
CA ARG A 45 3.24 -6.07 -5.51
C ARG A 45 2.45 -6.33 -6.80
N LYS A 46 2.24 -7.59 -7.17
CA LYS A 46 1.46 -7.95 -8.37
C LYS A 46 0.02 -7.49 -8.26
N THR A 47 -0.59 -7.60 -7.09
CA THR A 47 -1.95 -7.11 -6.86
C THR A 47 -2.01 -5.58 -6.98
N LEU A 48 -1.01 -4.86 -6.46
CA LEU A 48 -0.93 -3.40 -6.59
C LEU A 48 -0.75 -2.94 -8.04
N ASP A 49 -0.04 -3.72 -8.87
CA ASP A 49 0.14 -3.40 -10.29
C ASP A 49 -1.18 -3.41 -11.10
N GLY A 50 -2.21 -4.09 -10.57
CA GLY A 50 -3.56 -4.10 -11.11
C GLY A 50 -4.46 -2.95 -10.63
N VAL A 51 -3.99 -2.08 -9.73
CA VAL A 51 -4.78 -0.95 -9.21
C VAL A 51 -5.04 0.06 -10.33
N THR A 52 -6.25 0.62 -10.35
CA THR A 52 -6.63 1.73 -11.21
C THR A 52 -7.32 2.81 -10.37
N PRO A 53 -7.20 4.10 -10.72
CA PRO A 53 -6.49 4.68 -11.87
C PRO A 53 -4.96 4.66 -11.75
N GLU A 54 -4.27 4.95 -12.85
CA GLU A 54 -2.79 4.90 -12.95
C GLU A 54 -2.08 5.68 -11.86
N GLU A 55 -2.57 6.88 -11.53
CA GLU A 55 -1.93 7.76 -10.55
C GLU A 55 -1.94 7.13 -9.15
N VAL A 56 -3.05 6.46 -8.80
CA VAL A 56 -3.17 5.73 -7.52
C VAL A 56 -2.26 4.52 -7.53
N ARG A 57 -2.15 3.80 -8.66
CA ARG A 57 -1.22 2.67 -8.79
C ARG A 57 0.22 3.09 -8.57
N GLN A 58 0.69 4.14 -9.25
CA GLN A 58 2.06 4.63 -9.11
C GLN A 58 2.35 5.06 -7.68
N ALA A 59 1.43 5.80 -7.06
CA ALA A 59 1.56 6.20 -5.66
C ALA A 59 1.57 4.98 -4.71
N ALA A 60 0.73 3.97 -4.95
CA ALA A 60 0.66 2.76 -4.15
C ALA A 60 1.93 1.92 -4.25
N LEU A 61 2.47 1.72 -5.46
CA LEU A 61 3.73 1.00 -5.69
C LEU A 61 4.92 1.74 -5.06
N ALA A 62 4.98 3.07 -5.19
CA ALA A 62 6.03 3.86 -4.57
C ALA A 62 5.98 3.79 -3.03
N LEU A 63 4.78 3.87 -2.45
CA LEU A 63 4.59 3.71 -1.02
C LEU A 63 4.99 2.31 -0.54
N PHE A 64 4.54 1.28 -1.25
CA PHE A 64 4.87 -0.11 -0.98
C PHE A 64 6.38 -0.34 -0.97
N ASP A 65 7.10 0.18 -1.98
CA ASP A 65 8.55 0.07 -2.07
C ASP A 65 9.27 0.75 -0.91
N ARG A 66 8.77 1.92 -0.48
CA ARG A 66 9.29 2.62 0.69
C ARG A 66 9.08 1.82 1.98
N LEU A 67 7.92 1.20 2.16
CA LEU A 67 7.60 0.40 3.34
C LEU A 67 8.41 -0.90 3.38
N ALA A 68 8.53 -1.59 2.24
CA ALA A 68 9.29 -2.83 2.12
C ALA A 68 10.80 -2.64 2.30
N ALA A 69 11.32 -1.44 2.00
CA ALA A 69 12.73 -1.08 2.20
C ALA A 69 13.08 -0.62 3.63
N SER A 70 12.09 -0.51 4.53
CA SER A 70 12.25 0.02 5.91
C SER A 70 12.23 -1.03 7.00
#